data_AF-A0A7W0TVQ2-F1
#
_entry.id   AF-A0A7W0TVQ2-F1
#
_cell.length_a   1.000
_cell.length_b   1.000
_cell.length_c   1.000
_cell.angle_alpha   90.00
_cell.angle_beta   90.00
_cell.angle_gamma   90.00
#
_symmetry.space_group_name_H-M   'P 1'
#
loop_
_entity.id
_entity.type
_entity.pdbx_description
1 polymer ?
#
loop_
_entity_poly.entity_id
_entity_poly.type
_entity_poly.pdbx_seq_one_letter_code
_entity_poly.pdbx_strand_id
1 'polypeptide(L)'
;MNLDLAVRPTPIAIDAPDVAHLLTEAKIGPRDGAGRTCVVAMSGGVDSAVTALLMREKGYRVVGINLRLFSPDDEDHRANPCCGIPAMDDARLTCAGLGVPFYALNMEVEFS
;
A
#
# COMPACT_ATOMS: atom_id res chain seq x y z
N MET A 1 0.44 35.29 28.59
CA MET A 1 0.98 33.93 28.63
C MET A 1 -0.14 33.00 28.24
N ASN A 2 -0.30 32.73 26.94
CA ASN A 2 -1.17 31.69 26.38
C ASN A 2 -0.47 31.23 25.10
N LEU A 3 -0.02 29.97 25.10
CA LEU A 3 0.78 29.37 24.04
C LEU A 3 -0.05 28.24 23.40
N ASP A 4 -1.17 28.60 22.76
CA ASP A 4 -1.90 27.66 21.89
C ASP A 4 -1.42 27.85 20.44
N LEU A 5 -0.21 27.36 20.17
CA LEU A 5 0.21 27.00 18.83
C LEU A 5 -0.35 25.60 18.53
N ALA A 6 -1.63 25.54 18.19
CA ALA A 6 -2.17 24.40 17.48
C ALA A 6 -1.52 24.37 16.09
N VAL A 7 -0.33 23.78 16.01
CA VAL A 7 0.29 23.36 14.76
C VAL A 7 -0.63 22.29 14.20
N ARG A 8 -1.63 22.71 13.41
CA ARG A 8 -2.36 21.79 12.55
C ARG A 8 -1.32 21.23 11.58
N PRO A 9 -1.07 19.91 11.56
CA PRO A 9 -0.19 19.36 10.55
C PRO A 9 -0.77 19.74 9.20
N THR A 10 -0.02 20.54 8.45
CA THR A 10 -0.36 20.83 7.05
C THR A 10 -0.56 19.46 6.39
N PRO A 11 -1.69 19.21 5.71
CA PRO A 11 -1.85 17.99 4.94
C PRO A 11 -0.60 17.87 4.08
N ILE A 12 0.18 16.81 4.31
CA ILE A 12 1.25 16.46 3.39
C ILE A 12 0.48 16.14 2.11
N ALA A 13 0.44 17.09 1.18
CA ALA A 13 0.04 16.82 -0.18
C ALA A 13 1.10 15.86 -0.72
N ILE A 14 0.87 14.57 -0.50
CA ILE A 14 1.55 13.55 -1.26
C ILE A 14 0.91 13.69 -2.62
N ASP A 15 1.50 14.53 -3.47
CA ASP A 15 1.18 14.52 -4.90
C ASP A 15 1.17 13.06 -5.30
N ALA A 16 0.02 12.58 -5.78
CA ALA A 16 -0.13 11.20 -6.16
C ALA A 16 1.06 10.86 -7.06
N PRO A 17 1.93 9.91 -6.65
CA PRO A 17 3.18 9.69 -7.35
C PRO A 17 2.86 9.43 -8.82
N ASP A 18 3.59 10.08 -9.73
CA ASP A 18 3.39 9.89 -11.16
C ASP A 18 3.38 8.38 -11.46
N VAL A 19 2.21 7.90 -11.87
CA VAL A 19 1.99 6.48 -12.13
C VAL A 19 2.97 6.00 -13.20
N ALA A 20 3.31 6.85 -14.18
CA ALA A 20 4.30 6.49 -15.19
C ALA A 20 5.68 6.25 -14.58
N HIS A 21 6.11 7.08 -13.61
CA HIS A 21 7.34 6.90 -12.85
C HIS A 21 7.34 5.61 -12.02
N LEU A 22 6.23 5.30 -11.32
CA LEU A 22 6.11 4.05 -10.56
C LEU A 22 6.16 2.81 -11.46
N LEU A 23 5.70 2.93 -12.70
CA LEU A 23 5.65 1.84 -13.65
C LEU A 23 6.90 1.72 -14.54
N THR A 24 7.99 2.41 -14.21
CA THR A 24 9.28 2.30 -14.93
C THR A 24 9.86 0.90 -14.83
N GLU A 25 10.56 0.45 -15.87
CA GLU A 25 11.19 -0.88 -15.87
C GLU A 25 12.19 -1.08 -14.74
N ALA A 26 12.89 -0.02 -14.36
CA ALA A 26 13.80 -0.04 -13.22
C ALA A 26 13.08 -0.38 -11.90
N LYS A 27 11.81 0.03 -11.74
CA LYS A 27 11.04 -0.18 -10.50
C LYS A 27 10.23 -1.47 -10.51
N ILE A 28 9.74 -1.90 -11.67
CA ILE A 28 8.81 -3.04 -11.75
C ILE A 28 9.23 -4.13 -12.75
N GLY A 29 10.43 -4.05 -13.32
CA GLY A 29 10.99 -5.03 -14.26
C GLY A 29 10.68 -4.74 -15.74
N PRO A 30 11.37 -5.41 -16.68
CA PRO A 30 11.24 -5.18 -18.13
C PRO A 30 9.80 -5.31 -18.64
N ARG A 31 9.42 -4.48 -19.63
CA ARG A 31 8.10 -4.51 -20.29
C ARG A 31 8.08 -5.44 -21.51
N ASP A 32 9.04 -6.36 -21.60
CA ASP A 32 9.33 -7.23 -22.76
C ASP A 32 8.23 -8.25 -23.09
N GLY A 33 7.12 -8.23 -22.35
CA GLY A 33 5.84 -8.70 -22.86
C GLY A 33 5.68 -10.21 -22.83
N ALA A 34 5.35 -10.74 -21.65
CA ALA A 34 4.53 -11.93 -21.52
C ALA A 34 3.35 -11.76 -20.53
N GLY A 35 3.42 -10.81 -19.59
CA GLY A 35 2.38 -10.60 -18.56
C GLY A 35 1.86 -9.17 -18.46
N ARG A 36 0.54 -9.02 -18.28
CA ARG A 36 -0.09 -7.73 -17.94
C ARG A 36 0.37 -7.28 -16.56
N THR A 37 0.24 -5.99 -16.27
CA THR A 37 0.47 -5.48 -14.90
C THR A 37 -0.72 -5.84 -14.03
N CYS A 38 -0.46 -6.43 -12.87
CA CYS A 38 -1.47 -6.76 -11.88
C CYS A 38 -1.16 -5.98 -10.59
N VAL A 39 -2.01 -5.02 -10.26
CA VAL A 39 -1.92 -4.30 -8.98
C VAL A 39 -2.78 -5.04 -7.98
N VAL A 40 -2.18 -5.53 -6.90
CA VAL A 40 -2.88 -6.32 -5.88
C VAL A 40 -3.01 -5.47 -4.62
N ALA A 41 -4.24 -5.29 -4.14
CA ALA A 41 -4.48 -4.72 -2.83
C ALA A 41 -4.03 -5.72 -1.74
N MET A 42 -2.95 -5.38 -1.05
CA MET A 42 -2.29 -6.18 -0.02
C MET A 42 -2.79 -5.75 1.36
N SER A 43 -3.72 -6.50 1.94
CA SER A 43 -4.28 -6.21 3.27
C SER A 43 -3.38 -6.66 4.42
N GLY A 44 -2.33 -7.44 4.14
CA GLY A 44 -1.53 -8.16 5.15
C GLY A 44 -2.06 -9.57 5.46
N GLY A 45 -3.25 -9.91 4.94
CA GLY A 45 -3.83 -11.25 5.08
C GLY A 45 -3.40 -12.25 4.01
N VAL A 46 -3.63 -13.53 4.30
CA VAL A 46 -3.24 -14.68 3.47
C VAL A 46 -3.84 -14.63 2.06
N ASP A 47 -5.10 -14.20 1.90
CA ASP A 47 -5.76 -14.19 0.59
C ASP A 47 -5.06 -13.26 -0.41
N SER A 48 -4.66 -12.07 0.05
CA SER A 48 -3.93 -11.10 -0.77
C SER A 48 -2.52 -11.60 -1.10
N ALA A 49 -1.86 -12.27 -0.14
CA ALA A 49 -0.56 -12.89 -0.33
C ALA A 49 -0.59 -14.00 -1.39
N VAL A 50 -1.55 -14.92 -1.29
CA VAL A 50 -1.73 -16.02 -2.26
C VAL A 50 -2.10 -15.46 -3.64
N THR A 51 -2.93 -14.42 -3.70
CA THR A 51 -3.25 -13.74 -4.97
C THR A 51 -2.00 -13.18 -5.63
N ALA A 52 -1.15 -12.45 -4.89
CA ALA A 52 0.09 -11.90 -5.42
C ALA A 52 1.06 -13.00 -5.89
N LEU A 53 1.18 -14.09 -5.14
CA LEU A 53 2.00 -15.24 -5.52
C LEU A 53 1.51 -15.88 -6.82
N LEU A 54 0.22 -16.22 -6.91
CA LEU A 54 -0.36 -16.88 -8.09
C LEU A 54 -0.27 -16.01 -9.34
N MET A 55 -0.45 -14.70 -9.22
CA MET A 55 -0.30 -13.78 -10.35
C MET A 55 1.16 -13.73 -10.80
N ARG A 56 2.10 -13.68 -9.85
CA ARG A 56 3.53 -13.73 -10.17
C ARG A 56 3.93 -15.04 -10.85
N GLU A 57 3.43 -16.18 -10.38
CA GLU A 57 3.66 -17.50 -11.01
C GLU A 57 3.05 -17.63 -12.40
N LYS A 58 1.91 -16.95 -12.65
CA LYS A 58 1.29 -16.84 -13.98
C LYS A 58 2.03 -15.88 -14.91
N GLY A 59 3.15 -15.30 -14.47
CA GLY A 59 3.99 -14.39 -15.26
C GLY A 59 3.50 -12.94 -15.27
N TYR A 60 2.54 -12.56 -14.42
CA TYR A 60 2.13 -11.16 -14.31
C TYR A 60 3.22 -10.33 -13.63
N ARG A 61 3.29 -9.07 -14.05
CA ARG A 61 4.06 -8.05 -13.35
C ARG A 61 3.25 -7.53 -12.16
N VAL A 62 3.46 -8.14 -11.00
CA VAL A 62 2.70 -7.84 -9.79
C VAL A 62 3.28 -6.60 -9.11
N VAL A 63 2.40 -5.71 -8.64
CA VAL A 63 2.72 -4.61 -7.73
C VAL A 63 1.75 -4.71 -6.55
N GLY A 64 2.29 -4.80 -5.33
CA GLY A 64 1.49 -4.78 -4.11
C GLY A 64 1.20 -3.35 -3.66
N ILE A 65 -0.05 -3.06 -3.30
CA ILE A 65 -0.43 -1.79 -2.68
C ILE A 65 -1.19 -2.02 -1.38
N ASN A 66 -0.83 -1.32 -0.31
CA ASN A 66 -1.67 -1.25 0.90
C ASN A 66 -2.37 0.11 0.93
N LEU A 67 -3.67 0.13 1.26
CA LEU A 67 -4.45 1.35 1.39
C LEU A 67 -4.76 1.60 2.86
N ARG A 68 -4.31 2.73 3.38
CA ARG A 68 -4.74 3.24 4.68
C ARG A 68 -6.04 4.02 4.47
N LEU A 69 -7.17 3.44 4.86
CA LEU A 69 -8.52 3.97 4.58
C LEU A 69 -9.13 4.74 5.76
N PHE A 70 -8.81 4.36 7.00
CA PHE A 70 -9.37 5.00 8.19
C PHE A 70 -8.52 4.69 9.42
N SER A 71 -8.17 5.71 10.19
CA SER A 71 -7.63 5.56 11.56
C SER A 71 -8.61 6.24 12.51
N PRO A 72 -9.53 5.51 13.16
CA PRO A 72 -10.32 6.11 14.21
C PRO A 72 -9.38 6.45 15.38
N ASP A 73 -9.41 7.71 15.83
CA ASP A 73 -8.90 8.12 17.14
C ASP A 73 -9.80 7.58 18.28
N ASP A 74 -10.19 6.30 18.21
CA ASP A 74 -11.02 5.68 19.24
C ASP A 74 -10.14 5.06 20.31
N GLU A 75 -10.27 5.60 21.53
CA GLU A 75 -9.69 5.09 22.78
C GLU A 75 -10.07 3.62 23.08
N ASP A 76 -11.02 3.04 22.32
CA ASP A 76 -11.61 1.72 22.55
C ASP A 76 -11.03 0.57 21.69
N HIS A 77 -9.90 0.80 21.00
CA HIS A 77 -9.00 -0.24 20.46
C HIS A 77 -9.65 -1.50 19.86
N ARG A 78 -10.74 -1.36 19.11
CA ARG A 78 -11.12 -2.35 18.11
C ARG A 78 -10.45 -1.99 16.80
N ALA A 79 -9.12 -1.86 16.84
CA ALA A 79 -8.30 -1.73 15.65
C ALA A 79 -8.62 -2.93 14.76
N ASN A 80 -9.32 -2.68 13.65
CA ASN A 80 -9.58 -3.71 12.67
C ASN A 80 -8.22 -4.34 12.33
N PRO A 81 -8.01 -5.66 12.56
CA PRO A 81 -6.71 -6.30 12.35
C PRO A 81 -6.18 -6.12 10.92
N CYS A 82 -7.05 -5.79 9.96
CA CYS A 82 -6.71 -5.48 8.58
C CYS A 82 -6.26 -4.03 8.30
N CYS A 83 -6.35 -3.09 9.26
CA CYS A 83 -6.18 -1.65 9.01
C CYS A 83 -5.12 -0.97 9.89
N GLY A 84 -4.41 -1.73 10.73
CA GLY A 84 -3.35 -1.20 11.60
C GLY A 84 -1.95 -1.28 10.98
N ILE A 85 -0.98 -0.60 11.61
CA ILE A 85 0.46 -0.68 11.29
C ILE A 85 0.96 -2.13 11.14
N PRO A 86 0.56 -3.10 11.99
CA PRO A 86 0.99 -4.50 11.83
C PRO A 86 0.60 -5.12 10.48
N ALA A 87 -0.61 -4.83 9.99
CA ALA A 87 -1.10 -5.38 8.73
C ALA A 87 -0.34 -4.81 7.52
N MET A 88 0.05 -3.53 7.60
CA MET A 88 0.90 -2.91 6.59
C MET A 88 2.30 -3.53 6.57
N ASP A 89 2.86 -3.84 7.74
CA ASP A 89 4.15 -4.52 7.84
C ASP A 89 4.10 -5.94 7.30
N ASP A 90 3.04 -6.70 7.61
CA ASP A 90 2.81 -8.05 7.05
C ASP A 90 2.69 -8.00 5.51
N ALA A 91 1.97 -7.01 4.98
CA ALA A 91 1.87 -6.78 3.54
C ALA A 91 3.24 -6.47 2.90
N ARG A 92 4.03 -5.59 3.54
CA ARG A 92 5.37 -5.21 3.10
C ARG A 92 6.33 -6.40 3.10
N LEU A 93 6.36 -7.17 4.19
CA LEU A 93 7.21 -8.35 4.34
C LEU A 93 6.82 -9.45 3.36
N THR A 94 5.52 -9.67 3.14
CA THR A 94 5.01 -10.60 2.13
C THR A 94 5.50 -10.23 0.73
N CYS A 95 5.35 -8.97 0.33
CA CYS A 95 5.80 -8.50 -0.98
C CYS A 95 7.32 -8.64 -1.14
N ALA A 96 8.09 -8.31 -0.09
CA ALA A 96 9.54 -8.50 -0.07
C ALA A 96 9.93 -9.98 -0.26
N GLY A 97 9.27 -10.91 0.44
CA GLY A 97 9.49 -12.36 0.27
C GLY A 97 9.11 -12.85 -1.13
N LEU A 98 8.13 -12.23 -1.77
CA LEU A 98 7.73 -12.52 -3.14
C LEU A 98 8.60 -11.81 -4.21
N GLY A 99 9.52 -10.92 -3.83
CA GLY A 99 10.28 -10.10 -4.79
C GLY A 99 9.40 -9.13 -5.58
N VAL A 100 8.29 -8.71 -4.99
CA VAL A 100 7.27 -7.84 -5.60
C VAL A 100 7.41 -6.41 -5.04
N PRO A 101 7.38 -5.37 -5.88
CA PRO A 101 7.34 -3.98 -5.44
C PRO A 101 6.11 -3.69 -4.58
N PHE A 102 6.30 -2.93 -3.49
CA PHE A 102 5.24 -2.59 -2.55
C PHE A 102 5.14 -1.08 -2.34
N TYR A 103 3.91 -0.56 -2.33
CA TYR A 103 3.60 0.83 -2.02
C TYR A 103 2.48 0.92 -0.98
N ALA A 104 2.56 1.90 -0.08
CA ALA A 104 1.47 2.23 0.83
C ALA A 104 0.89 3.60 0.43
N LEU A 105 -0.44 3.68 0.36
CA LEU A 105 -1.16 4.89 -0.01
C LEU A 105 -2.08 5.29 1.15
N ASN A 106 -2.03 6.56 1.53
CA ASN A 106 -3.04 7.13 2.40
C ASN A 106 -4.23 7.55 1.53
N MET A 107 -5.40 6.97 1.80
CA MET A 107 -6.66 7.24 1.10
C MET A 107 -7.77 7.63 2.09
N GLU A 108 -7.41 8.10 3.29
CA GLU A 108 -8.38 8.49 4.32
C GLU A 108 -9.31 9.61 3.84
N VAL A 109 -8.80 10.55 3.02
CA VAL A 109 -9.59 11.69 2.50
C VAL A 109 -10.60 11.25 1.44
N GLU A 110 -10.20 10.32 0.57
CA GLU A 110 -11.02 9.83 -0.54
C GLU A 110 -12.12 8.87 -0.08
N PHE A 111 -11.99 8.28 1.11
CA PHE A 111 -12.91 7.30 1.68
C PHE A 111 -13.59 7.77 2.99
N SER A 112 -13.54 9.08 3.30
CA SER A 112 -14.22 9.71 4.45
C SER A 112 -15.59 10.30 4.13
#